data_AF-A0A257HF18-F1
#
_entry.id   AF-A0A257HF18-F1
#
_cell.length_a   1.000
_cell.length_b   1.000
_cell.length_c   1.000
_cell.angle_alpha   90.00
_cell.angle_beta   90.00
_cell.angle_gamma   90.00
#
_symmetry.space_group_name_H-M   'P 1'
#
loop_
_entity.id
_entity.type
_entity.pdbx_description
1 polymer ?
#
loop_
_entity_poly.entity_id
_entity_poly.type
_entity_poly.pdbx_seq_one_letter_code
_entity_poly.pdbx_strand_id
1 'polypeptide(L)'
;MQRTTRILPIAVMLLMPALAAAQETFKLDPQSDYRHRGEDWPTVKCTRYRQAWQEATTRQGMRGLGAEFLENHRLFLESNCLENRRVCPVSPEEFNLANTLILLGMNRGMSGTFFPFSCKKDGEGGKMIAPQGSATPGTTN
;
A
#
# COMPACT_ATOMS: atom_id res chain seq x y z
N MET A 1 -10.99 -12.48 82.21
CA MET A 1 -9.89 -11.82 82.96
C MET A 1 -9.03 -11.06 81.96
N GLN A 2 -9.02 -9.73 82.04
CA GLN A 2 -8.14 -8.83 81.26
C GLN A 2 -6.77 -8.71 81.93
N ARG A 3 -5.70 -8.64 81.12
CA ARG A 3 -4.44 -7.89 81.36
C ARG A 3 -3.63 -7.91 80.04
N THR A 4 -3.60 -6.79 79.30
CA THR A 4 -2.42 -5.92 79.07
C THR A 4 -1.23 -6.69 78.45
N THR A 5 -0.60 -6.36 77.31
CA THR A 5 -0.12 -5.05 76.84
C THR A 5 0.56 -5.21 75.45
N ARG A 6 0.44 -4.20 74.57
CA ARG A 6 1.37 -3.73 73.51
C ARG A 6 1.94 -4.72 72.47
N ILE A 7 1.62 -4.49 71.19
CA ILE A 7 2.54 -4.17 70.07
C ILE A 7 1.65 -3.60 68.93
N LEU A 8 1.98 -2.40 68.46
CA LEU A 8 1.43 -1.77 67.25
C LEU A 8 2.63 -1.58 66.28
N PRO A 9 2.46 -1.21 65.00
CA PRO A 9 2.11 -2.03 63.85
C PRO A 9 3.11 -1.78 62.70
N ILE A 10 3.79 -2.79 62.15
CA ILE A 10 4.69 -2.52 61.00
C ILE A 10 4.67 -3.70 60.04
N ALA A 11 3.75 -3.67 59.07
CA ALA A 11 3.94 -4.36 57.78
C ALA A 11 2.81 -4.11 56.76
N VAL A 12 1.99 -3.05 56.84
CA VAL A 12 1.02 -2.79 55.75
C VAL A 12 0.81 -1.29 55.55
N MET A 13 1.80 -0.61 55.00
CA MET A 13 1.65 0.61 54.19
C MET A 13 3.05 1.11 53.83
N LEU A 14 3.32 1.25 52.52
CA LEU A 14 4.50 1.72 51.77
C LEU A 14 4.79 0.64 50.70
N LEU A 15 4.46 0.77 49.41
CA LEU A 15 4.65 1.92 48.52
C LEU A 15 3.67 1.88 47.32
N MET A 16 2.86 2.92 47.17
CA MET A 16 2.34 3.37 45.88
C MET A 16 3.24 4.53 45.41
N PRO A 17 4.01 4.40 44.32
CA PRO A 17 4.48 5.56 43.59
C PRO A 17 3.67 5.76 42.30
N ALA A 18 2.93 6.86 42.31
CA ALA A 18 2.73 7.83 41.23
C ALA A 18 2.46 7.32 39.81
N LEU A 19 1.19 7.46 39.38
CA LEU A 19 0.84 7.83 38.02
C LEU A 19 1.48 9.20 37.70
N ALA A 20 2.74 9.22 37.27
CA ALA A 20 3.39 10.38 36.69
C ALA A 20 3.65 10.07 35.21
N ALA A 21 2.72 10.52 34.37
CA ALA A 21 2.91 10.89 32.97
C ALA A 21 4.13 10.30 32.25
N ALA A 22 4.06 9.02 31.87
CA ALA A 22 4.73 8.56 30.67
C ALA A 22 3.97 9.11 29.46
N GLN A 23 4.05 10.44 29.25
CA GLN A 23 3.82 11.02 27.94
C GLN A 23 5.04 10.65 27.11
N GLU A 24 5.07 9.39 26.66
CA GLU A 24 5.91 9.00 25.54
C GLU A 24 5.50 9.95 24.41
N THR A 25 6.31 10.99 24.16
CA THR A 25 6.18 11.79 22.96
C THR A 25 6.37 10.82 21.81
N PHE A 26 5.26 10.34 21.26
CA PHE A 26 5.25 9.57 20.02
C PHE A 26 5.63 10.56 18.92
N LYS A 27 6.94 10.82 18.79
CA LYS A 27 7.49 11.50 17.63
C LYS A 27 7.27 10.54 16.48
N LEU A 28 6.21 10.80 15.71
CA LEU A 28 6.07 10.26 14.37
C LEU A 28 7.27 10.77 13.58
N ASP A 29 8.33 9.97 13.49
CA ASP A 29 9.34 10.17 12.45
C ASP A 29 8.65 9.82 11.12
N PRO A 30 8.38 10.80 10.23
CA PRO A 30 7.64 10.56 9.00
C PRO A 30 8.43 9.70 7.99
N GLN A 31 9.65 9.28 8.33
CA GLN A 31 10.58 8.55 7.47
C GLN A 31 11.16 7.31 8.17
N SER A 32 10.31 6.38 8.62
CA SER A 32 10.79 5.05 9.06
C SER A 32 11.07 4.13 7.86
N ASP A 33 11.91 4.58 6.93
CA ASP A 33 12.51 3.77 5.87
C ASP A 33 13.78 3.06 6.37
N TYR A 34 13.67 2.36 7.50
CA TYR A 34 14.83 1.69 8.11
C TYR A 34 14.47 0.29 8.61
N ARG A 35 14.61 -0.71 7.75
CA ARG A 35 15.44 -1.91 8.00
C ARG A 35 15.94 -2.65 6.73
N HIS A 36 16.06 -2.00 5.57
CA HIS A 36 16.95 -2.49 4.50
C HIS A 36 18.33 -1.85 4.65
N ARG A 37 19.08 -2.25 5.69
CA ARG A 37 20.45 -1.77 5.90
C ARG A 37 21.37 -2.41 4.84
N GLY A 38 21.47 -1.78 3.67
CA GLY A 38 22.38 -2.16 2.60
C GLY A 38 21.77 -2.29 1.20
N GLU A 39 20.44 -2.20 1.06
CA GLU A 39 19.75 -2.38 -0.23
C GLU A 39 19.07 -1.08 -0.66
N ASP A 40 19.33 -0.60 -1.88
CA ASP A 40 18.67 0.56 -2.46
C ASP A 40 17.20 0.22 -2.75
N TRP A 41 16.32 0.49 -1.78
CA TRP A 41 14.92 0.07 -1.82
C TRP A 41 14.16 0.49 -3.09
N PRO A 42 14.34 1.71 -3.66
CA PRO A 42 13.88 2.04 -5.00
C PRO A 42 14.27 1.02 -6.08
N THR A 43 15.55 0.63 -6.15
CA THR A 43 16.05 -0.38 -7.08
C THR A 43 15.45 -1.76 -6.81
N VAL A 44 15.24 -2.14 -5.54
CA VAL A 44 14.56 -3.39 -5.17
C VAL A 44 13.15 -3.43 -5.71
N LYS A 45 12.37 -2.36 -5.50
CA LYS A 45 10.99 -2.27 -5.99
C LYS A 45 10.95 -2.33 -7.51
N CYS A 46 11.87 -1.65 -8.21
CA CYS A 46 11.93 -1.73 -9.66
C CYS A 46 12.28 -3.15 -10.15
N THR A 47 13.18 -3.84 -9.48
CA THR A 47 13.52 -5.24 -9.79
C THR A 47 12.31 -6.15 -9.64
N ARG A 48 11.58 -6.04 -8.52
CA ARG A 48 10.34 -6.78 -8.28
C ARG A 48 9.27 -6.47 -9.32
N TYR A 49 9.18 -5.20 -9.74
CA TYR A 49 8.25 -4.77 -10.78
C TYR A 49 8.58 -5.38 -12.16
N ARG A 50 9.85 -5.40 -12.57
CA ARG A 50 10.29 -6.04 -13.82
C ARG A 50 9.94 -7.52 -13.87
N GLN A 51 10.12 -8.22 -12.75
CA GLN A 51 9.72 -9.62 -12.62
C GLN A 51 8.21 -9.81 -12.78
N ALA A 52 7.41 -8.95 -12.13
CA ALA A 52 5.96 -8.96 -12.28
C ALA A 52 5.51 -8.66 -13.72
N TRP A 53 6.16 -7.69 -14.39
CA TRP A 53 5.94 -7.39 -15.80
C TRP A 53 6.19 -8.61 -16.68
N GLN A 54 7.39 -9.19 -16.57
CA GLN A 54 7.76 -10.37 -17.35
C GLN A 54 6.82 -11.55 -17.12
N GLU A 55 6.47 -11.84 -15.86
CA GLU A 55 5.53 -12.91 -15.52
C GLU A 55 4.16 -12.66 -16.15
N ALA A 56 3.60 -11.46 -15.99
CA ALA A 56 2.28 -11.12 -16.48
C ALA A 56 2.22 -11.18 -18.01
N THR A 57 3.18 -10.59 -18.72
CA THR A 57 3.21 -10.60 -20.19
C THR A 57 3.51 -11.96 -20.76
N THR A 58 4.28 -12.81 -20.07
CA THR A 58 4.53 -14.20 -20.49
C THR A 58 3.24 -15.03 -20.42
N ARG A 59 2.41 -14.82 -19.40
CA ARG A 59 1.16 -15.58 -19.21
C ARG A 59 0.00 -15.05 -20.04
N GLN A 60 -0.20 -13.73 -20.07
CA GLN A 60 -1.32 -13.08 -20.75
C GLN A 60 -1.04 -12.81 -22.24
N GLY A 61 0.22 -12.66 -22.62
CA GLY A 61 0.62 -12.13 -23.92
C GLY A 61 0.42 -10.60 -24.01
N MET A 62 0.70 -10.05 -25.21
CA MET A 62 0.65 -8.60 -25.47
C MET A 62 -0.49 -8.18 -26.40
N ARG A 63 -1.38 -9.10 -26.75
CA ARG A 63 -2.51 -8.84 -27.65
C ARG A 63 -3.51 -7.89 -26.97
N GLY A 64 -3.95 -6.86 -27.69
CA GLY A 64 -4.92 -5.87 -27.20
C GLY A 64 -4.32 -4.74 -26.36
N LEU A 65 -2.98 -4.71 -26.20
CA LEU A 65 -2.26 -3.60 -25.58
C LEU A 65 -1.94 -2.54 -26.63
N GLY A 66 -2.28 -1.28 -26.35
CA GLY A 66 -2.04 -0.15 -27.21
C GLY A 66 -0.58 0.28 -27.24
N ALA A 67 -0.16 0.89 -28.35
CA ALA A 67 1.22 1.34 -28.54
C ALA A 67 1.64 2.39 -27.49
N GLU A 68 0.76 3.34 -27.16
CA GLU A 68 1.04 4.37 -26.14
C GLU A 68 1.21 3.77 -24.74
N PHE A 69 0.38 2.79 -24.37
CA PHE A 69 0.51 2.08 -23.09
C PHE A 69 1.87 1.38 -23.00
N LEU A 70 2.24 0.62 -24.04
CA LEU A 70 3.50 -0.12 -24.08
C LEU A 70 4.72 0.80 -24.07
N GLU A 71 4.67 1.89 -24.83
CA GLU A 71 5.76 2.85 -24.90
C GLU A 71 5.98 3.58 -23.56
N ASN A 72 4.90 4.07 -22.94
CA ASN A 72 4.99 4.70 -21.63
C ASN A 72 5.50 3.73 -20.56
N HIS A 73 5.09 2.46 -20.65
CA HIS A 73 5.55 1.42 -19.73
C HIS A 73 7.04 1.11 -19.93
N ARG A 74 7.49 0.99 -21.19
CA ARG A 74 8.90 0.80 -21.55
C ARG A 74 9.76 1.94 -20.99
N LEU A 75 9.34 3.19 -21.20
CA LEU A 75 10.04 4.36 -20.67
C LEU A 75 10.12 4.36 -19.14
N PHE A 76 9.03 3.99 -18.45
CA PHE A 76 9.05 3.84 -16.99
C PHE A 76 10.09 2.79 -16.55
N LEU A 77 10.13 1.63 -17.21
CA LEU A 77 11.13 0.60 -16.94
C LEU A 77 12.56 1.08 -17.24
N GLU A 78 12.79 1.85 -18.29
CA GLU A 78 14.11 2.37 -18.65
C GLU A 78 14.63 3.42 -17.67
N SER A 79 13.72 4.21 -17.07
CA SER A 79 14.04 5.20 -16.03
C SER A 79 14.43 4.60 -14.66
N ASN A 80 14.67 3.29 -14.60
CA ASN A 80 14.77 2.53 -13.36
C ASN A 80 13.54 2.66 -12.44
N CYS A 81 12.35 2.83 -13.04
CA CYS A 81 11.09 3.00 -12.31
C CYS A 81 11.06 4.25 -11.40
N LEU A 82 11.87 5.29 -11.69
CA LEU A 82 11.99 6.49 -10.85
C LEU A 82 11.27 7.70 -11.43
N GLU A 83 11.07 7.75 -12.75
CA GLU A 83 10.36 8.87 -13.36
C GLU A 83 8.88 8.83 -13.00
N ASN A 84 8.31 10.02 -12.76
CA ASN A 84 6.86 10.21 -12.60
C ASN A 84 6.14 10.14 -13.97
N ARG A 85 6.41 9.06 -14.71
CA ARG A 85 5.75 8.72 -15.97
C ARG A 85 4.43 8.05 -15.64
N ARG A 86 3.35 8.58 -16.21
CA ARG A 86 2.02 8.00 -16.05
C ARG A 86 1.74 7.04 -17.21
N VAL A 87 1.37 5.81 -16.88
CA VAL A 87 0.88 4.81 -17.81
C VAL A 87 -0.63 4.75 -17.64
N CYS A 88 -1.39 5.24 -18.63
CA CYS A 88 -2.85 5.21 -18.57
C CYS A 88 -3.37 3.96 -19.29
N PRO A 89 -3.96 2.98 -18.59
CA PRO A 89 -4.73 1.92 -19.24
C PRO A 89 -6.05 2.49 -19.78
N VAL A 90 -6.36 2.20 -21.04
CA VAL A 90 -7.57 2.65 -21.74
C VAL A 90 -8.37 1.49 -22.33
N SER A 91 -7.75 0.35 -22.61
CA SER A 91 -8.44 -0.87 -23.08
C SER A 91 -8.73 -1.86 -21.95
N PRO A 92 -9.73 -2.74 -22.09
CA PRO A 92 -9.99 -3.82 -21.13
C PRO A 92 -8.75 -4.69 -20.86
N GLU A 93 -7.97 -5.00 -21.89
CA GLU A 93 -6.75 -5.80 -21.78
C GLU A 93 -5.65 -5.08 -20.99
N GLU A 94 -5.52 -3.76 -21.17
CA GLU A 94 -4.59 -2.92 -20.41
C GLU A 94 -5.01 -2.79 -18.95
N PHE A 95 -6.30 -2.62 -18.67
CA PHE A 95 -6.82 -2.61 -17.30
C PHE A 95 -6.57 -3.96 -16.61
N ASN A 96 -6.80 -5.08 -17.30
CA ASN A 96 -6.52 -6.40 -16.75
C ASN A 96 -5.04 -6.59 -16.43
N LEU A 97 -4.15 -6.15 -17.31
CA LEU A 97 -2.71 -6.21 -17.09
C LEU A 97 -2.29 -5.30 -15.92
N ALA A 98 -2.78 -4.06 -15.87
CA ALA A 98 -2.47 -3.11 -14.79
C ALA A 98 -2.91 -3.65 -13.42
N ASN A 99 -4.13 -4.17 -13.31
CA ASN A 99 -4.65 -4.79 -12.09
C ASN A 99 -3.82 -6.00 -11.67
N THR A 100 -3.45 -6.85 -12.62
CA THR A 100 -2.58 -8.01 -12.39
C THR A 100 -1.22 -7.58 -11.84
N LEU A 101 -0.61 -6.54 -12.41
CA LEU A 101 0.68 -6.03 -11.97
C LEU A 101 0.64 -5.41 -10.57
N ILE A 102 -0.45 -4.72 -10.24
CA ILE A 102 -0.66 -4.18 -8.88
C ILE A 102 -0.69 -5.33 -7.88
N LEU A 103 -1.51 -6.35 -8.12
CA LEU A 103 -1.63 -7.51 -7.23
C LEU A 103 -0.31 -8.27 -7.12
N LEU A 104 0.36 -8.55 -8.24
CA LEU A 104 1.66 -9.22 -8.28
C LEU A 104 2.75 -8.44 -7.53
N GLY A 105 2.77 -7.11 -7.65
CA GLY A 105 3.74 -6.27 -6.95
C GLY A 105 3.45 -6.15 -5.45
N MET A 106 2.17 -5.99 -5.06
CA MET A 106 1.76 -5.96 -3.66
C MET A 106 2.06 -7.27 -2.94
N ASN A 107 1.83 -8.42 -3.60
CA ASN A 107 2.22 -9.74 -3.09
C ASN A 107 3.74 -9.88 -2.91
N ARG A 108 4.53 -9.05 -3.60
CA ARG A 108 5.98 -8.93 -3.44
C ARG A 108 6.38 -7.80 -2.49
N GLY A 109 5.46 -7.28 -1.68
CA GLY A 109 5.73 -6.25 -0.67
C GLY A 109 5.96 -4.84 -1.23
N MET A 110 5.52 -4.55 -2.46
CA MET A 110 5.56 -3.19 -3.01
C MET A 110 4.36 -2.36 -2.52
N SER A 111 4.56 -1.06 -2.35
CA SER A 111 3.46 -0.12 -2.05
C SER A 111 2.58 0.11 -3.29
N GLY A 112 1.27 0.27 -3.07
CA GLY A 112 0.31 0.68 -4.10
C GLY A 112 0.65 2.01 -4.78
N THR A 113 1.41 2.89 -4.11
CA THR A 113 1.85 4.17 -4.66
C THR A 113 3.05 4.07 -5.61
N PHE A 114 3.67 2.89 -5.74
CA PHE A 114 4.81 2.69 -6.63
C PHE A 114 4.40 2.54 -8.10
N PHE A 115 3.19 2.03 -8.38
CA PHE A 115 2.80 1.66 -9.73
C PHE A 115 2.56 2.90 -10.61
N PRO A 116 2.97 2.88 -11.89
CA PRO A 116 2.88 4.06 -12.76
C PRO A 116 1.46 4.33 -13.28
N PHE A 117 0.46 3.57 -12.83
CA PHE A 117 -0.87 3.58 -13.42
C PHE A 117 -1.67 4.80 -12.99
N SER A 118 -1.88 5.71 -13.93
CA SER A 118 -2.77 6.86 -13.74
C SER A 118 -3.13 7.48 -15.08
N CYS A 119 -4.35 7.99 -15.17
CA CYS A 119 -4.85 8.69 -16.34
C CYS A 119 -4.98 10.18 -16.03
N LYS A 120 -4.64 11.04 -16.99
CA LYS A 120 -5.01 12.45 -16.91
C LYS A 120 -6.55 12.50 -16.91
N LYS A 121 -7.13 13.29 -16.01
CA LYS A 121 -8.46 13.82 -16.29
C LYS A 121 -8.28 14.79 -17.46
N ASP A 122 -8.82 14.43 -18.60
CA ASP A 122 -9.31 15.40 -19.57
C ASP A 122 -10.04 16.53 -18.82
N GLY A 123 -9.83 17.77 -19.26
CA GLY A 123 -10.12 19.00 -18.52
C GLY A 123 -11.61 19.27 -18.21
N GLU A 124 -12.46 18.25 -18.20
CA GLU A 124 -13.83 18.30 -17.71
C GLU A 124 -14.03 17.19 -16.67
N GLY A 125 -14.22 17.61 -15.42
CA GLY A 125 -14.21 16.77 -14.24
C GLY A 125 -15.01 15.46 -14.35
N GLY A 126 -14.30 14.34 -14.25
CA GLY A 126 -14.62 13.28 -13.30
C GLY A 126 -16.08 12.80 -13.27
N LYS A 127 -16.68 12.48 -14.42
CA LYS A 127 -17.89 11.66 -14.44
C LYS A 127 -17.47 10.20 -14.31
N MET A 128 -17.45 9.70 -13.08
CA MET A 128 -17.43 8.26 -12.82
C MET A 128 -18.70 7.65 -13.43
N ILE A 129 -18.57 7.07 -14.62
CA ILE A 129 -19.59 6.18 -15.15
C ILE A 129 -19.35 4.84 -14.46
N ALA A 130 -20.17 4.52 -13.45
CA ALA A 130 -20.16 3.20 -12.84
C ALA A 130 -20.34 2.13 -13.92
N PRO A 131 -19.72 0.94 -13.79
CA PRO A 131 -20.02 -0.17 -14.69
C PRO A 131 -21.52 -0.45 -14.62
N GLN A 132 -22.22 -0.27 -15.74
CA GLN A 132 -23.63 -0.62 -15.88
C GLN A 132 -23.73 -2.15 -15.85
N GLY A 133 -23.92 -2.68 -14.65
CA GLY A 133 -23.90 -4.11 -14.39
C GLY A 133 -24.63 -4.46 -13.09
N SER A 134 -25.88 -4.06 -12.97
CA SER A 134 -26.84 -4.66 -12.02
C SER A 134 -28.27 -4.47 -12.51
N ALA A 135 -28.57 -5.09 -13.66
CA ALA A 135 -29.95 -5.36 -14.02
C ALA A 135 -30.49 -6.49 -13.12
N THR A 136 -31.40 -6.16 -12.20
CA THR A 136 -32.59 -6.97 -11.89
C THR A 136 -33.62 -6.13 -11.09
N PRO A 137 -34.72 -5.68 -11.72
CA PRO A 137 -35.97 -5.43 -11.02
C PRO A 137 -36.85 -6.67 -11.13
N GLY A 138 -36.92 -7.46 -10.06
CA GLY A 138 -37.87 -8.56 -9.91
C GLY A 138 -38.90 -8.19 -8.85
N THR A 139 -39.93 -7.45 -9.24
CA THR A 139 -41.11 -7.12 -8.44
C THR A 139 -42.19 -8.17 -8.65
N THR A 140 -42.57 -8.83 -7.55
CA THR A 140 -43.85 -9.47 -7.20
C THR A 140 -44.84 -9.89 -8.31
N ASN A 141 -45.21 -11.17 -8.28
CA ASN A 141 -46.60 -11.61 -8.28
C ASN A 141 -46.76 -12.73 -7.24
#